data_AF-A0A8B6CTS6-F1
#
_entry.id   AF-A0A8B6CTS6-F1
#
_cell.length_a   1.000
_cell.length_b   1.000
_cell.length_c   1.000
_cell.angle_alpha   90.00
_cell.angle_beta   90.00
_cell.angle_gamma   90.00
#
_symmetry.space_group_name_H-M   'P 1'
#
loop_
_entity.id
_entity.type
_entity.pdbx_description
1 polymer ?
#
loop_
_entity_poly.entity_id
_entity_poly.type
_entity_poly.pdbx_seq_one_letter_code
_entity_poly.pdbx_strand_id
1 'polypeptide(L)'
;MPYEKNGKRKRRSNVSKSMLQYHEDMKKVRIEKPEIENCDLFLSTSPEISWQDGRRIVELDVLANSLRSCKMCTIPLQLHNTEGEKRQGLGSYLSVRCAECNFINTIQTNKTHVNGSRGPGVFDINTKTAIGLTDSGLGARQFNKLVTTMGIPGITAKTIKRERKGNKDP
;
A
#
# COMPACT_ATOMS: atom_id res chain seq x y z
N MET A 1 51.31 27.60 -32.03
CA MET A 1 50.47 28.21 -30.96
C MET A 1 49.87 29.51 -31.49
N PRO A 2 48.67 29.96 -31.08
CA PRO A 2 47.66 29.32 -30.21
C PRO A 2 46.28 29.17 -30.90
N TYR A 3 45.64 28.00 -30.86
CA TYR A 3 44.64 27.54 -29.87
C TYR A 3 43.35 28.40 -29.77
N GLU A 4 42.30 27.95 -30.47
CA GLU A 4 40.92 28.37 -30.30
C GLU A 4 40.38 27.92 -28.93
N LYS A 5 39.90 28.88 -28.13
CA LYS A 5 39.22 28.59 -26.85
C LYS A 5 37.73 28.41 -27.09
N ASN A 6 37.30 27.14 -27.16
CA ASN A 6 35.90 26.75 -27.07
C ASN A 6 35.28 27.17 -25.72
N GLY A 7 34.41 28.17 -25.76
CA GLY A 7 33.60 28.61 -24.62
C GLY A 7 32.52 27.59 -24.27
N LYS A 8 32.77 26.77 -23.23
CA LYS A 8 31.75 25.88 -22.65
C LYS A 8 30.64 26.71 -21.97
N ARG A 9 29.51 26.90 -22.65
CA ARG A 9 28.25 27.36 -22.02
C ARG A 9 27.84 26.34 -20.96
N LYS A 10 28.03 26.66 -19.67
CA LYS A 10 27.45 25.93 -18.55
C LYS A 10 25.92 26.01 -18.64
N ARG A 11 25.28 24.96 -19.17
CA ARG A 11 23.86 24.68 -18.92
C ARG A 11 23.72 24.30 -17.44
N ARG A 12 23.61 25.29 -16.55
CA ARG A 12 23.07 25.06 -15.21
C ARG A 12 21.62 24.63 -15.41
N SER A 13 21.34 23.35 -15.18
CA SER A 13 20.03 22.74 -15.37
C SER A 13 18.99 23.41 -14.47
N ASN A 14 17.87 23.83 -15.04
CA ASN A 14 16.71 24.38 -14.31
C ASN A 14 16.04 23.38 -13.34
N VAL A 15 16.53 22.13 -13.30
CA VAL A 15 16.00 21.03 -12.50
C VAL A 15 16.20 21.26 -11.00
N SER A 16 17.30 21.90 -10.57
CA SER A 16 17.55 22.11 -9.14
C SER A 16 16.62 23.17 -8.52
N LYS A 17 16.22 24.19 -9.29
CA LYS A 17 15.28 25.22 -8.84
C LYS A 17 13.86 24.68 -8.69
N SER A 18 13.43 23.78 -9.59
CA SER A 18 12.06 23.21 -9.49
C SER A 18 11.92 22.25 -8.31
N MET A 19 12.98 21.52 -7.95
CA MET A 19 12.97 20.61 -6.80
C MET A 19 12.93 21.37 -5.46
N LEU A 20 13.66 22.48 -5.35
CA LEU A 20 13.60 23.36 -4.17
C LEU A 20 12.22 23.99 -4.02
N GLN A 21 11.62 24.45 -5.12
CA GLN A 21 10.25 24.98 -5.13
C GLN A 21 9.23 23.94 -4.65
N TYR A 22 9.34 22.69 -5.13
CA TYR A 22 8.51 21.58 -4.67
C TYR A 22 8.62 21.35 -3.15
N HIS A 23 9.84 21.39 -2.60
CA HIS A 23 10.04 21.27 -1.15
C HIS A 23 9.41 22.42 -0.36
N GLU A 24 9.51 23.66 -0.86
CA GLU A 24 8.85 24.81 -0.23
C GLU A 24 7.32 24.71 -0.28
N ASP A 25 6.77 24.25 -1.41
CA ASP A 25 5.33 24.10 -1.56
C ASP A 25 4.78 22.95 -0.71
N MET A 26 5.53 21.85 -0.57
CA MET A 26 5.22 20.78 0.38
C MET A 26 5.25 21.23 1.84
N LYS A 27 6.09 22.21 2.21
CA LYS A 27 6.11 22.80 3.56
C LYS A 27 4.88 23.67 3.85
N LYS A 28 4.22 24.19 2.81
CA LYS A 28 2.98 25.00 2.94
C LYS A 28 1.74 24.12 3.11
N VAL A 29 1.81 22.84 2.75
CA VAL A 29 0.74 21.88 3.01
C VAL A 29 0.68 21.65 4.53
N ARG A 30 -0.28 22.29 5.20
CA ARG A 30 -0.67 21.92 6.57
C ARG A 30 -1.32 20.55 6.52
N ILE A 31 -0.50 19.50 6.62
CA ILE A 31 -0.97 18.18 6.98
C ILE A 31 -1.12 18.22 8.50
N GLU A 32 -2.35 18.19 9.00
CA GLU A 32 -2.60 17.93 10.41
C GLU A 32 -1.87 16.64 10.75
N LYS A 33 -0.82 16.76 11.57
CA LYS A 33 -0.07 15.60 12.03
C LYS A 33 -1.04 14.85 12.94
N PRO A 34 -1.43 13.61 12.61
CA PRO A 34 -2.26 12.86 13.55
C PRO A 34 -1.48 12.76 14.86
N GLU A 35 -2.11 13.20 15.94
CA GLU A 35 -1.63 12.98 17.30
C GLU A 35 -1.74 11.48 17.56
N ILE A 36 -0.70 10.74 17.15
CA ILE A 36 -0.60 9.31 17.44
C ILE A 36 -0.14 9.20 18.90
N GLU A 37 -1.05 9.50 19.82
CA GLU A 37 -0.90 9.19 21.24
C GLU A 37 -0.92 7.66 21.37
N ASN A 38 0.23 7.08 21.70
CA ASN A 38 0.49 5.64 21.86
C ASN A 38 0.38 4.75 20.62
N CYS A 39 1.47 4.72 19.81
CA CYS A 39 1.72 3.70 18.78
C CYS A 39 1.58 2.25 19.29
N ASP A 40 1.87 1.99 20.57
CA ASP A 40 1.89 0.63 21.11
C ASP A 40 0.49 0.03 21.31
N LEU A 41 -0.54 0.86 21.53
CA LEU A 41 -1.94 0.42 21.58
C LEU A 41 -2.49 0.20 20.15
N PHE A 42 -2.16 1.11 19.24
CA PHE A 42 -2.54 1.10 17.82
C PHE A 42 -1.95 -0.07 17.02
N LEU A 43 -0.86 -0.69 17.51
CA LEU A 43 -0.24 -1.85 16.88
C LEU A 43 -0.95 -3.17 17.19
N SER A 44 -1.73 -3.22 18.27
CA SER A 44 -2.37 -4.45 18.76
C SER A 44 -3.72 -4.71 18.11
N THR A 45 -4.44 -3.63 17.75
CA THR A 45 -5.62 -3.64 16.90
C THR A 45 -5.39 -2.59 15.83
N SER A 46 -5.35 -2.98 14.55
CA SER A 46 -5.52 -1.96 13.52
C SER A 46 -6.85 -1.28 13.81
N PRO A 47 -6.93 0.07 13.89
CA PRO A 47 -8.23 0.72 14.01
C PRO A 47 -9.15 0.18 12.92
N GLU A 48 -10.40 -0.08 13.30
CA GLU A 48 -11.48 -0.39 12.37
C GLU A 48 -11.79 0.89 11.61
N ILE A 49 -11.03 1.12 10.55
CA ILE A 49 -11.25 2.19 9.60
C ILE A 49 -12.31 1.68 8.62
N SER A 50 -13.36 2.46 8.38
CA SER A 50 -14.36 2.15 7.36
C SER A 50 -13.65 1.87 6.03
N TRP A 51 -14.24 1.01 5.20
CA TRP A 51 -13.71 0.78 3.85
C TRP A 51 -13.71 2.07 3.01
N GLN A 52 -14.55 3.06 3.37
CA GLN A 52 -14.64 4.39 2.77
C GLN A 52 -13.50 5.32 3.21
N ASP A 53 -12.82 4.99 4.31
CA ASP A 53 -11.87 5.86 4.96
C ASP A 53 -10.41 5.40 4.77
N GLY A 54 -9.53 6.40 4.68
CA GLY A 54 -8.10 6.21 4.56
C GLY A 54 -7.64 5.72 3.19
N ARG A 55 -6.42 5.20 3.13
CA ARG A 55 -5.76 4.76 1.89
C ARG A 55 -5.40 3.29 1.98
N ARG A 56 -5.28 2.62 0.83
CA ARG A 56 -4.86 1.21 0.71
C ARG A 56 -3.74 1.08 -0.31
N ILE A 57 -2.88 0.09 -0.12
CA ILE A 57 -1.83 -0.25 -1.09
C ILE A 57 -2.35 -1.40 -1.93
N VAL A 58 -2.51 -1.19 -3.23
CA VAL A 58 -3.14 -2.16 -4.13
C VAL A 58 -2.22 -2.51 -5.29
N GLU A 59 -2.32 -3.74 -5.79
CA GLU A 59 -1.77 -4.11 -7.10
C GLU A 59 -2.80 -3.78 -8.17
N LEU A 60 -2.53 -2.74 -8.97
CA LEU A 60 -3.50 -2.21 -9.93
C LEU A 60 -4.00 -3.27 -10.92
N ASP A 61 -3.12 -4.13 -11.42
CA ASP A 61 -3.48 -5.23 -12.32
C ASP A 61 -4.42 -6.23 -11.65
N VAL A 62 -4.14 -6.64 -10.41
CA VAL A 62 -4.99 -7.56 -9.65
C VAL A 62 -6.37 -6.95 -9.40
N LEU A 63 -6.40 -5.69 -8.98
CA LEU A 63 -7.65 -4.98 -8.70
C LEU A 63 -8.49 -4.82 -9.97
N ALA A 64 -7.88 -4.36 -11.07
CA ALA A 64 -8.55 -4.18 -12.35
C ALA A 64 -9.11 -5.50 -12.89
N ASN A 65 -8.32 -6.57 -12.85
CA ASN A 65 -8.77 -7.90 -13.27
C ASN A 65 -9.89 -8.45 -12.38
N SER A 66 -9.84 -8.18 -11.07
CA SER A 66 -10.89 -8.64 -10.15
C SER A 66 -12.21 -7.86 -10.32
N LEU A 67 -12.15 -6.61 -10.78
CA LEU A 67 -13.33 -5.79 -11.11
C LEU A 67 -13.85 -6.01 -12.53
N ARG A 68 -13.12 -6.74 -13.37
CA ARG A 68 -13.39 -6.89 -14.81
C ARG A 68 -14.78 -7.44 -15.11
N SER A 69 -15.27 -8.37 -14.29
CA SER A 69 -16.56 -8.99 -14.51
C SER A 69 -17.19 -9.53 -13.22
N CYS A 70 -18.50 -9.34 -13.09
CA CYS A 70 -19.31 -10.01 -12.08
C CYS A 70 -19.29 -11.53 -12.30
N LYS A 71 -19.13 -12.31 -11.22
CA LYS A 71 -19.13 -13.78 -11.27
C LYS A 71 -20.45 -14.38 -11.75
N MET A 72 -21.56 -13.65 -11.65
CA MET A 72 -22.89 -14.13 -12.04
C MET A 72 -23.35 -13.65 -13.41
N CYS A 73 -23.23 -12.35 -13.71
CA CYS A 73 -23.77 -11.75 -14.95
C CYS A 73 -22.69 -11.23 -15.91
N THR A 74 -21.40 -11.37 -15.58
CA THR A 74 -20.24 -10.94 -16.38
C THR A 74 -20.06 -9.43 -16.58
N ILE A 75 -20.99 -8.60 -16.11
CA ILE A 75 -20.91 -7.14 -16.22
C ILE A 75 -19.81 -6.57 -15.33
N PRO A 76 -19.02 -5.57 -15.79
CA PRO A 76 -17.96 -4.97 -14.98
C PRO A 76 -18.46 -4.44 -13.63
N LEU A 77 -17.66 -4.69 -12.59
CA LEU A 77 -17.94 -4.24 -11.24
C LEU A 77 -17.41 -2.82 -11.04
N GLN A 78 -18.16 -2.02 -10.31
CA GLN A 78 -17.78 -0.65 -10.00
C GLN A 78 -17.32 -0.56 -8.55
N LEU A 79 -16.11 -0.03 -8.32
CA LEU A 79 -15.50 0.01 -6.99
C LEU A 79 -16.34 0.82 -5.98
N HIS A 80 -17.11 1.81 -6.43
CA HIS A 80 -17.97 2.61 -5.54
C HIS A 80 -19.12 1.78 -4.93
N ASN A 81 -19.49 0.66 -5.54
CA ASN A 81 -20.47 -0.30 -4.99
C ASN A 81 -19.84 -1.26 -3.95
N THR A 82 -18.70 -0.90 -3.37
CA THR A 82 -18.15 -1.66 -2.24
C THR A 82 -19.09 -1.50 -1.04
N GLU A 83 -19.33 -2.59 -0.32
CA GLU A 83 -20.18 -2.59 0.88
C GLU A 83 -19.39 -2.97 2.13
N GLY A 84 -18.19 -3.53 1.95
CA GLY A 84 -17.33 -3.95 3.04
C GLY A 84 -15.92 -4.28 2.61
N GLU A 85 -15.02 -4.27 3.58
CA GLU A 85 -13.62 -4.62 3.43
C GLU A 85 -13.20 -5.56 4.55
N LYS A 86 -12.57 -6.69 4.20
CA LYS A 86 -11.87 -7.56 5.13
C LYS A 86 -10.37 -7.43 4.92
N ARG A 87 -9.72 -6.68 5.80
CA ARG A 87 -8.27 -6.46 5.77
C ARG A 87 -7.48 -7.63 6.35
N GLN A 88 -6.35 -7.91 5.73
CA GLN A 88 -5.33 -8.84 6.22
C GLN A 88 -3.95 -8.22 6.03
N GLY A 89 -3.48 -7.47 7.04
CA GLY A 89 -2.27 -6.67 6.92
C GLY A 89 -2.49 -5.49 5.99
N LEU A 90 -1.65 -5.39 4.95
CA LEU A 90 -1.71 -4.34 3.93
C LEU A 90 -2.59 -4.70 2.72
N GLY A 91 -2.97 -5.97 2.58
CA GLY A 91 -3.90 -6.44 1.56
C GLY A 91 -5.31 -6.62 2.09
N SER A 92 -6.30 -6.63 1.19
CA SER A 92 -7.71 -6.66 1.52
C SER A 92 -8.54 -7.51 0.56
N TYR A 93 -9.64 -8.03 1.08
CA TYR A 93 -10.78 -8.47 0.29
C TYR A 93 -11.88 -7.41 0.33
N LEU A 94 -12.40 -7.01 -0.83
CA LEU A 94 -13.54 -6.10 -0.93
C LEU A 94 -14.79 -6.88 -1.32
N SER A 95 -15.90 -6.56 -0.67
CA SER A 95 -17.23 -7.07 -1.03
C SER A 95 -17.92 -6.03 -1.91
N VAL A 96 -18.02 -6.30 -3.21
CA VAL A 96 -18.56 -5.35 -4.20
C VAL A 96 -19.88 -5.86 -4.76
N ARG A 97 -20.95 -5.08 -4.59
CA ARG A 97 -22.26 -5.41 -5.16
C ARG A 97 -22.29 -5.09 -6.66
N CYS A 98 -22.73 -6.06 -7.46
CA CYS A 98 -23.02 -5.82 -8.86
C CYS A 98 -24.30 -4.96 -8.99
N ALA A 99 -24.24 -3.87 -9.75
CA ALA A 99 -25.39 -2.98 -9.96
C ALA A 99 -26.56 -3.65 -10.69
N GLU A 100 -26.28 -4.70 -11.47
CA GLU A 100 -27.25 -5.31 -12.39
C GLU A 100 -27.95 -6.53 -11.77
N CYS A 101 -27.18 -7.44 -11.18
CA CYS A 101 -27.72 -8.70 -10.63
C CYS A 101 -27.72 -8.76 -9.09
N ASN A 102 -27.28 -7.69 -8.42
CA ASN A 102 -27.15 -7.61 -6.95
C ASN A 102 -26.24 -8.66 -6.29
N PHE A 103 -25.54 -9.49 -7.06
CA PHE A 103 -24.58 -10.47 -6.53
C PHE A 103 -23.38 -9.76 -5.89
N ILE A 104 -23.02 -10.18 -4.67
CA ILE A 104 -21.88 -9.64 -3.92
C ILE A 104 -20.62 -10.41 -4.32
N ASN A 105 -19.69 -9.70 -4.94
CA ASN A 105 -18.43 -10.26 -5.41
C ASN A 105 -17.34 -9.98 -4.38
N THR A 106 -16.73 -11.03 -3.85
CA THR A 106 -15.47 -10.90 -3.11
C THR A 106 -14.31 -10.79 -4.10
N ILE A 107 -13.65 -9.64 -4.10
CA ILE A 107 -12.48 -9.33 -4.92
C ILE A 107 -11.25 -9.08 -4.03
N GLN A 108 -10.06 -9.28 -4.57
CA GLN A 108 -8.80 -9.09 -3.85
C GLN A 108 -8.05 -7.87 -4.37
N THR A 109 -7.35 -7.15 -3.48
CA THR A 109 -6.56 -5.96 -3.85
C THR A 109 -5.12 -6.26 -4.23
N ASN A 110 -4.60 -7.43 -3.86
CA ASN A 110 -3.21 -7.84 -4.05
C ASN A 110 -3.15 -9.34 -4.37
N LYS A 111 -2.02 -9.80 -4.90
CA LYS A 111 -1.79 -11.23 -5.13
C LYS A 111 -1.72 -11.97 -3.80
N THR A 112 -2.11 -13.24 -3.84
CA THR A 112 -1.98 -14.16 -2.72
C THR A 112 -1.16 -15.38 -3.12
N HIS A 113 -0.32 -15.87 -2.22
CA HIS A 113 0.29 -17.18 -2.28
C HIS A 113 -0.18 -18.04 -1.11
N VAL A 114 0.05 -19.34 -1.21
CA VAL A 114 -0.17 -20.28 -0.11
C VAL A 114 1.14 -20.46 0.62
N ASN A 115 1.15 -20.26 1.94
CA ASN A 115 2.30 -20.66 2.77
C ASN A 115 2.26 -22.19 2.95
N GLY A 116 3.17 -22.90 2.29
CA GLY A 116 3.25 -24.37 2.28
C GLY A 116 2.13 -25.05 1.47
N SER A 117 1.94 -26.37 1.64
CA SER A 117 1.02 -27.15 0.79
C SER A 117 -0.47 -27.00 1.14
N ARG A 118 -0.82 -26.49 2.33
CA ARG A 118 -2.22 -26.42 2.82
C ARG A 118 -2.54 -25.19 3.70
N GLY A 119 -1.67 -24.16 3.71
CA GLY A 119 -1.89 -22.97 4.53
C GLY A 119 -3.06 -22.10 4.03
N PRO A 120 -3.59 -21.20 4.87
CA PRO A 120 -4.46 -20.13 4.38
C PRO A 120 -3.68 -19.22 3.44
N GLY A 121 -4.34 -18.73 2.39
CA GLY A 121 -3.75 -17.77 1.46
C GLY A 121 -3.28 -16.50 2.18
N VAL A 122 -2.08 -16.04 1.83
CA VAL A 122 -1.47 -14.83 2.38
C VAL A 122 -1.22 -13.85 1.24
N PHE A 123 -1.53 -12.57 1.47
CA PHE A 123 -1.19 -11.52 0.52
C PHE A 123 0.32 -11.30 0.39
N ASP A 124 0.82 -11.33 -0.84
CA ASP A 124 2.24 -11.17 -1.20
C ASP A 124 2.84 -9.86 -0.64
N ILE A 125 2.03 -8.79 -0.59
CA ILE A 125 2.46 -7.50 -0.04
C ILE A 125 2.89 -7.60 1.43
N ASN A 126 2.25 -8.48 2.22
CA ASN A 126 2.64 -8.68 3.62
C ASN A 126 4.01 -9.36 3.71
N THR A 127 4.25 -10.38 2.90
CA THR A 127 5.52 -11.10 2.84
C THR A 127 6.64 -10.19 2.34
N LYS A 128 6.40 -9.44 1.26
CA LYS A 128 7.36 -8.46 0.73
C LYS A 128 7.67 -7.35 1.73
N THR A 129 6.67 -6.87 2.47
CA THR A 129 6.89 -5.89 3.55
C THR A 129 7.76 -6.50 4.65
N ALA A 130 7.46 -7.72 5.08
CA ALA A 130 8.22 -8.39 6.13
C ALA A 130 9.69 -8.62 5.75
N ILE A 131 9.96 -8.96 4.49
CA ILE A 131 11.31 -9.09 3.91
C ILE A 131 11.99 -7.70 3.87
N GLY A 132 11.35 -6.71 3.25
CA GLY A 132 11.91 -5.37 3.11
C GLY A 132 12.22 -4.68 4.44
N LEU A 133 11.42 -4.92 5.49
CA LEU A 133 11.73 -4.47 6.84
C LEU A 133 12.97 -5.13 7.43
N THR A 134 13.19 -6.42 7.14
CA THR A 134 14.38 -7.15 7.58
C THR A 134 15.62 -6.62 6.88
N ASP A 135 15.56 -6.49 5.55
CA ASP A 135 16.69 -6.05 4.74
C ASP A 135 17.07 -4.59 5.01
N SER A 136 16.08 -3.76 5.35
CA SER A 136 16.30 -2.34 5.67
C SER A 136 16.66 -2.08 7.13
N GLY A 137 16.70 -3.12 7.98
CA GLY A 137 16.91 -2.97 9.44
C GLY A 137 15.80 -2.19 10.16
N LEU A 138 14.59 -2.14 9.58
CA LEU A 138 13.45 -1.39 10.12
C LEU A 138 12.56 -2.28 10.99
N GLY A 139 12.14 -1.73 12.13
CA GLY A 139 11.14 -2.36 13.00
C GLY A 139 9.71 -2.12 12.51
N ALA A 140 8.79 -3.01 12.89
CA ALA A 140 7.35 -2.87 12.62
C ALA A 140 6.79 -1.52 13.09
N ARG A 141 7.27 -1.00 14.24
CA ARG A 141 6.87 0.30 14.78
C ARG A 141 7.24 1.47 13.87
N GLN A 142 8.47 1.48 13.36
CA GLN A 142 8.94 2.54 12.46
C GLN A 142 8.12 2.55 11.16
N PHE A 143 7.89 1.36 10.60
CA PHE A 143 7.06 1.22 9.41
C PHE A 143 5.62 1.64 9.62
N ASN A 144 4.98 1.17 10.69
CA ASN A 144 3.60 1.52 11.00
C ASN A 144 3.45 3.02 11.23
N LYS A 145 4.41 3.68 11.90
CA LYS A 145 4.42 5.14 12.03
C LYS A 145 4.45 5.84 10.67
N LEU A 146 5.25 5.32 9.72
CA LEU A 146 5.33 5.87 8.37
C LEU A 146 4.00 5.71 7.61
N VAL A 147 3.44 4.50 7.54
CA VAL A 147 2.22 4.26 6.74
C VAL A 147 0.99 4.92 7.36
N THR A 148 0.88 4.96 8.68
CA THR A 148 -0.22 5.65 9.37
C THR A 148 -0.19 7.16 9.15
N THR A 149 1.01 7.77 9.12
CA THR A 149 1.16 9.18 8.74
C THR A 149 0.70 9.45 7.31
N MET A 150 0.79 8.45 6.42
CA MET A 150 0.25 8.53 5.05
C MET A 150 -1.26 8.26 4.95
N GLY A 151 -1.95 8.00 6.07
CA GLY A 151 -3.35 7.59 6.09
C GLY A 151 -3.57 6.14 5.65
N ILE A 152 -2.51 5.33 5.60
CA ILE A 152 -2.57 3.91 5.27
C ILE A 152 -2.59 3.11 6.57
N PRO A 153 -3.56 2.20 6.76
CA PRO A 153 -3.59 1.36 7.94
C PRO A 153 -2.34 0.49 8.08
N GLY A 154 -1.83 0.37 9.31
CA GLY A 154 -0.63 -0.41 9.61
C GLY A 154 -0.83 -1.93 9.53
N ILE A 155 0.29 -2.65 9.63
CA ILE A 155 0.35 -4.11 9.69
C ILE A 155 0.73 -4.56 11.10
N THR A 156 0.08 -5.58 11.64
CA THR A 156 0.39 -6.04 13.01
C THR A 156 1.77 -6.73 13.06
N ALA A 157 2.46 -6.59 14.19
CA ALA A 157 3.74 -7.29 14.42
C ALA A 157 3.59 -8.82 14.32
N LYS A 158 2.41 -9.35 14.69
CA LYS A 158 2.07 -10.77 14.56
C LYS A 158 2.06 -11.21 13.10
N THR A 159 1.44 -10.43 12.20
CA THR A 159 1.44 -10.70 10.76
C THR A 159 2.86 -10.70 10.21
N ILE A 160 3.66 -9.67 10.51
CA ILE A 160 5.07 -9.60 10.06
C ILE A 160 5.86 -10.83 10.54
N LYS A 161 5.74 -11.20 11.81
CA LYS A 161 6.44 -12.36 12.39
C LYS A 161 6.02 -13.67 11.72
N ARG A 162 4.75 -13.82 11.34
CA ARG A 162 4.25 -14.97 10.61
C ARG A 162 4.88 -15.05 9.21
N GLU A 163 4.87 -13.95 8.46
CA GLU A 163 5.40 -13.97 7.09
C GLU A 163 6.92 -14.20 7.04
N ARG A 164 7.67 -13.69 8.04
CA ARG A 164 9.09 -14.00 8.19
C ARG A 164 9.38 -15.48 8.43
N LYS A 165 8.44 -16.22 9.04
CA LYS A 165 8.61 -17.65 9.32
C LYS A 165 8.21 -18.53 8.14
N GLY A 166 7.19 -18.13 7.38
CA GLY A 166 6.73 -18.87 6.20
C GLY A 166 7.74 -18.89 5.05
N ASN A 167 8.63 -17.91 4.98
CA ASN A 167 9.67 -17.78 3.95
C ASN A 167 11.04 -18.37 4.34
N LYS A 168 11.08 -19.28 5.33
CA LYS A 168 12.34 -19.89 5.81
C LYS A 168 12.70 -21.24 5.18
N ASP A 169 11.86 -21.77 4.30
CA ASP A 169 12.11 -23.04 3.62
C ASP A 169 12.33 -22.79 2.12
N PRO A 170 13.53 -23.08 1.57
CA PRO A 170 13.80 -23.04 0.13
C PRO A 170 13.16 -24.22 -0.63
#